data_AF-A0A158K0G4-F1
#
_entry.id   AF-A0A158K0G4-F1
#
_cell.length_a   1.000
_cell.length_b   1.000
_cell.length_c   1.000
_cell.angle_alpha   90.00
_cell.angle_beta   90.00
_cell.angle_gamma   90.00
#
_symmetry.space_group_name_H-M   'P 1'
#
loop_
_entity.id
_entity.type
_entity.pdbx_description
1 polymer ?
#
loop_
_entity_poly.entity_id
_entity_poly.type
_entity_poly.pdbx_seq_one_letter_code
_entity_poly.pdbx_strand_id
1 'polypeptide(L)'
;MIRNAGIEPVIVEYLKTPPTRHVLKALIARAGLTVRAVLREKGTPYADLGLSDASLTDEQLLDAMQEHPILINRPFVVTSLGVRLCRPSELVLDILLAAQKDAFAKEDGEKVIDSEGRRVRK
;
A
#
# COMPACT_ATOMS: atom_id res chain seq x y z
N MET A 1 3.51 12.40 -4.78
CA MET A 1 2.92 12.78 -3.47
C MET A 1 3.94 12.79 -2.32
N ILE A 2 4.60 11.68 -1.96
CA ILE A 2 5.57 11.69 -0.83
C ILE A 2 6.71 12.71 -1.05
N ARG A 3 7.43 12.62 -2.18
CA ARG A 3 8.45 13.60 -2.58
C ARG A 3 7.91 15.02 -2.78
N ASN A 4 6.68 15.15 -3.26
CA ASN A 4 5.99 16.44 -3.40
C ASN A 4 5.72 17.11 -2.03
N ALA A 5 5.68 16.34 -0.94
CA ALA A 5 5.66 16.87 0.42
C ALA A 5 7.06 17.29 0.91
N GLY A 6 8.09 17.17 0.08
CA GLY A 6 9.50 17.40 0.44
C GLY A 6 10.16 16.26 1.20
N ILE A 7 9.56 15.06 1.20
CA ILE A 7 10.08 13.91 1.94
C ILE A 7 10.70 12.92 0.93
N GLU A 8 11.97 12.58 1.12
CA GLU A 8 12.60 11.48 0.39
C GLU A 8 12.37 10.17 1.18
N PRO A 9 11.54 9.23 0.67
CA PRO A 9 11.25 8.01 1.40
C PRO A 9 12.38 6.99 1.30
N VAL A 10 12.53 6.16 2.32
CA VAL A 10 13.25 4.89 2.16
C VAL A 10 12.40 3.96 1.28
N ILE A 11 12.94 3.56 0.14
CA ILE A 11 12.26 2.68 -0.81
C ILE A 11 12.72 1.25 -0.56
N VAL A 12 11.77 0.39 -0.18
CA VAL A 12 11.99 -1.05 -0.07
C VAL A 12 11.39 -1.74 -1.30
N GLU A 13 12.25 -2.34 -2.12
CA GLU A 13 11.82 -3.18 -3.24
C GLU A 13 11.30 -4.52 -2.70
N TYR A 14 10.05 -4.54 -2.25
CA TYR A 14 9.44 -5.68 -1.53
C TYR A 14 9.44 -7.01 -2.31
N LEU A 15 9.57 -6.98 -3.63
CA LEU A 15 9.71 -8.20 -4.43
C LEU A 15 11.12 -8.82 -4.31
N LYS A 16 12.14 -7.99 -4.07
CA LYS A 16 13.53 -8.43 -3.87
C LYS A 16 13.85 -8.67 -2.40
N THR A 17 13.28 -7.83 -1.54
CA THR A 17 13.51 -7.81 -0.09
C THR A 17 12.16 -7.77 0.63
N PRO A 18 11.39 -8.87 0.58
CA PRO A 18 10.07 -8.91 1.20
C PRO A 18 10.17 -8.71 2.71
N PRO A 19 9.16 -8.05 3.34
CA PRO A 19 9.08 -8.04 4.79
C PRO A 19 8.93 -9.47 5.31
N THR A 20 9.47 -9.75 6.48
CA THR A 20 9.20 -11.01 7.18
C THR A 20 7.71 -11.13 7.49
N ARG A 21 7.21 -12.36 7.70
CA ARG A 21 5.81 -12.60 8.11
C ARG A 21 5.37 -11.74 9.29
N HIS A 22 6.22 -11.63 10.32
CA HIS A 22 5.92 -10.83 11.50
C HIS A 22 5.80 -9.33 11.16
N VAL A 23 6.72 -8.80 10.34
CA VAL A 23 6.66 -7.41 9.88
C VAL A 23 5.42 -7.18 9.02
N LEU A 24 5.12 -8.07 8.08
CA LEU A 24 3.94 -7.97 7.22
C LEU A 24 2.65 -7.97 8.04
N LYS A 25 2.50 -8.91 8.99
CA LYS A 25 1.34 -8.96 9.89
C LYS A 25 1.19 -7.67 10.70
N ALA A 26 2.29 -7.11 11.19
CA ALA A 26 2.28 -5.84 11.92
C ALA A 26 1.88 -4.65 11.02
N LEU A 27 2.34 -4.61 9.76
CA LEU A 27 1.95 -3.58 8.78
C LEU A 27 0.46 -3.64 8.46
N ILE A 28 -0.07 -4.85 8.24
CA ILE A 28 -1.50 -5.09 7.96
C ILE A 28 -2.35 -4.60 9.13
N ALA A 29 -2.00 -4.99 10.36
CA ALA A 29 -2.72 -4.59 11.56
C ALA A 29 -2.68 -3.06 11.76
N ARG A 30 -1.51 -2.43 11.61
CA ARG A 30 -1.36 -0.96 11.70
C ARG A 30 -2.09 -0.20 10.60
N ALA A 31 -2.35 -0.85 9.46
CA ALA A 31 -3.16 -0.29 8.39
C ALA A 31 -4.68 -0.42 8.65
N GLY A 32 -5.09 -1.16 9.69
CA GLY A 32 -6.49 -1.44 9.97
C GLY A 32 -7.14 -2.38 8.95
N LEU A 33 -6.35 -3.26 8.33
CA LEU A 33 -6.78 -4.18 7.29
C LEU A 33 -6.78 -5.63 7.79
N THR A 34 -7.56 -6.48 7.13
CA THR A 34 -7.44 -7.94 7.29
C THR A 34 -6.32 -8.46 6.38
N VAL A 35 -5.78 -9.65 6.68
CA VAL A 35 -4.76 -10.27 5.82
C VAL A 35 -5.28 -10.50 4.40
N ARG A 36 -6.52 -10.95 4.27
CA ARG A 36 -7.15 -11.15 2.96
C ARG A 36 -7.27 -9.85 2.15
N ALA A 37 -7.54 -8.71 2.81
CA ALA A 37 -7.69 -7.41 2.14
C ALA A 37 -6.39 -6.90 1.48
N VAL A 38 -5.23 -7.48 1.81
CA VAL A 38 -3.94 -7.06 1.27
C VAL A 38 -3.41 -7.97 0.18
N LEU A 39 -4.16 -9.01 -0.18
CA LEU A 39 -3.83 -9.85 -1.32
C LEU A 39 -4.03 -9.09 -2.62
N ARG A 40 -3.09 -9.29 -3.52
CA ARG A 40 -3.18 -8.83 -4.89
C ARG A 40 -3.63 -10.00 -5.75
N GLU A 41 -4.77 -9.83 -6.42
CA GLU A 41 -5.30 -10.86 -7.31
C GLU A 41 -4.69 -10.74 -8.71
N LYS A 42 -4.83 -9.57 -9.35
CA LYS A 42 -4.48 -9.37 -10.77
C LYS A 42 -2.97 -9.41 -11.02
N GLY A 43 -2.57 -10.27 -11.97
CA GLY A 43 -1.18 -10.44 -12.41
C GLY A 43 -0.32 -11.16 -11.37
N THR A 44 -0.90 -12.13 -10.67
CA THR A 44 -0.27 -12.90 -9.59
C THR A 44 -0.78 -14.36 -9.65
N PRO A 45 -0.16 -15.32 -8.95
CA PRO A 45 -0.64 -16.69 -8.88
C PRO A 45 -1.86 -16.89 -7.96
N TYR A 46 -2.58 -15.82 -7.57
CA TYR A 46 -3.69 -15.89 -6.60
C TYR A 46 -4.76 -16.94 -6.96
N ALA A 47 -5.17 -16.99 -8.23
CA ALA A 47 -6.16 -17.94 -8.70
C ALA A 47 -5.61 -19.37 -8.77
N ASP A 48 -4.38 -19.52 -9.29
CA ASP A 48 -3.72 -20.83 -9.44
C ASP A 48 -3.46 -21.50 -8.09
N LEU A 49 -3.22 -20.70 -7.05
CA LEU A 49 -3.03 -21.15 -5.66
C LEU A 49 -4.34 -21.31 -4.88
N GLY A 50 -5.51 -21.07 -5.50
CA GLY A 50 -6.81 -21.23 -4.84
C GLY A 50 -7.06 -20.25 -3.69
N LEU A 51 -6.41 -19.08 -3.68
CA LEU A 51 -6.47 -18.14 -2.54
C LEU A 51 -7.83 -17.45 -2.37
N SER A 52 -8.75 -17.64 -3.31
CA SER A 52 -10.15 -17.21 -3.21
C SER A 52 -10.94 -18.03 -2.18
N ASP A 53 -10.46 -19.19 -1.75
CA ASP A 53 -11.13 -20.01 -0.74
C ASP A 53 -11.23 -19.25 0.60
N ALA A 54 -12.46 -18.98 1.02
CA ALA A 54 -12.78 -18.26 2.24
C ALA A 54 -12.45 -19.05 3.52
N SER A 55 -12.23 -20.37 3.41
CA SER A 55 -11.82 -21.22 4.52
C SER A 55 -10.35 -21.04 4.92
N LEU A 56 -9.53 -20.46 4.03
CA LEU A 56 -8.11 -20.20 4.30
C LEU A 56 -7.94 -19.20 5.44
N THR A 57 -7.12 -19.60 6.40
CA THR A 57 -6.75 -18.81 7.57
C THR A 57 -5.79 -17.69 7.20
N ASP A 58 -5.77 -16.63 8.01
CA ASP A 58 -4.79 -15.53 7.89
C ASP A 58 -3.34 -16.04 7.86
N GLU A 59 -3.04 -17.09 8.61
CA GLU A 59 -1.71 -17.68 8.65
C GLU A 59 -1.33 -18.35 7.32
N GLN A 60 -2.25 -19.08 6.68
CA GLN A 60 -2.03 -19.66 5.35
C GLN A 60 -1.85 -18.58 4.27
N LEU A 61 -2.62 -17.49 4.35
CA LEU A 61 -2.49 -16.37 3.41
C LEU A 61 -1.16 -15.63 3.59
N LEU A 62 -0.69 -15.47 4.83
CA LEU A 62 0.62 -14.91 5.13
C LEU A 62 1.77 -15.78 4.60
N ASP A 63 1.65 -17.10 4.71
CA ASP A 63 2.62 -18.05 4.15
C ASP A 63 2.70 -17.93 2.62
N ALA A 64 1.55 -17.88 1.94
CA ALA A 64 1.51 -17.66 0.50
C ALA A 64 2.19 -16.32 0.10
N MET A 65 1.96 -15.24 0.85
CA MET A 65 2.61 -13.95 0.59
C MET A 65 4.13 -13.96 0.85
N GLN A 66 4.60 -14.78 1.79
CA GLN A 66 6.04 -14.92 2.05
C GLN A 66 6.73 -15.71 0.93
N GLU A 67 6.09 -16.78 0.44
CA GLU A 67 6.61 -17.59 -0.67
C GLU A 67 6.51 -16.84 -2.01
N HIS A 68 5.42 -16.09 -2.21
CA HIS A 68 5.16 -15.30 -3.39
C HIS A 68 4.93 -13.83 -3.04
N PRO A 69 5.99 -13.03 -2.81
CA PRO A 69 5.86 -11.61 -2.46
C PRO A 69 5.00 -10.79 -3.43
N ILE A 70 4.87 -11.22 -4.69
CA ILE A 70 3.99 -10.57 -5.68
C ILE A 70 2.50 -10.55 -5.28
N LEU A 71 2.08 -11.44 -4.39
CA LEU A 71 0.74 -11.46 -3.79
C LEU A 71 0.51 -10.31 -2.80
N ILE A 72 1.56 -9.63 -2.32
CA ILE A 72 1.41 -8.47 -1.45
C ILE A 72 0.98 -7.27 -2.31
N ASN A 73 -0.20 -6.73 -2.03
CA ASN A 73 -0.72 -5.56 -2.73
C ASN A 73 0.09 -4.30 -2.36
N ARG A 74 0.12 -3.32 -3.27
CA ARG A 74 1.06 -2.20 -3.20
C ARG A 74 0.45 -0.85 -3.57
N PRO A 75 1.04 0.27 -3.09
CA PRO A 75 2.15 0.33 -2.13
C PRO A 75 1.68 0.33 -0.67
N PHE A 76 2.46 -0.27 0.22
CA PHE A 76 2.42 0.05 1.65
C PHE A 76 3.30 1.26 1.92
N VAL A 77 2.79 2.21 2.71
CA VAL A 77 3.54 3.38 3.18
C VAL A 77 3.47 3.44 4.69
N VAL A 78 4.62 3.68 5.31
CA VAL A 78 4.78 3.79 6.76
C VAL A 78 5.29 5.19 7.09
N THR A 79 4.61 5.86 8.01
CA THR A 79 5.05 7.12 8.60
C THR A 79 4.89 7.08 10.12
N SER A 80 5.26 8.16 10.80
CA SER A 80 4.98 8.33 12.23
C SER A 80 3.49 8.50 12.53
N LEU A 81 2.68 8.93 11.54
CA LEU A 81 1.22 9.06 11.70
C LEU A 81 0.48 7.73 11.52
N GLY A 82 1.06 6.76 10.81
CA GLY A 82 0.42 5.46 10.62
C GLY A 82 0.96 4.65 9.46
N VAL A 83 0.21 3.59 9.12
CA VAL A 83 0.46 2.73 7.96
C VAL A 83 -0.77 2.74 7.06
N ARG A 84 -0.56 2.75 5.75
CA ARG A 84 -1.63 2.59 4.76
C ARG A 84 -1.17 1.70 3.61
N LEU A 85 -2.07 0.86 3.13
CA LEU A 85 -2.04 0.36 1.76
C LEU A 85 -2.67 1.44 0.88
N CYS A 86 -1.86 2.21 0.16
CA CYS A 86 -2.32 3.40 -0.55
C CYS A 86 -2.98 3.04 -1.89
N ARG A 87 -4.20 2.50 -1.79
CA ARG A 87 -5.08 2.16 -2.91
C ARG A 87 -6.48 2.74 -2.65
N PRO A 88 -6.82 3.91 -3.22
CA PRO A 88 -6.07 4.63 -4.25
C PRO A 88 -4.83 5.38 -3.70
N SER A 89 -3.95 5.85 -4.58
CA SER A 89 -2.62 6.36 -4.19
C SER A 89 -2.68 7.58 -3.27
N GLU A 90 -3.72 8.41 -3.42
CA GLU A 90 -3.99 9.61 -2.63
C GLU A 90 -4.27 9.33 -1.15
N LEU A 91 -4.55 8.09 -0.75
CA LEU A 91 -4.63 7.71 0.67
C LEU A 91 -3.32 7.96 1.42
N VAL A 92 -2.20 8.06 0.71
CA VAL A 92 -0.92 8.44 1.33
C VAL A 92 -1.00 9.81 2.01
N LEU A 93 -1.82 10.72 1.47
CA LEU A 93 -1.98 12.08 1.99
C LEU A 93 -2.60 12.11 3.39
N ASP A 94 -3.27 11.04 3.83
CA ASP A 94 -3.84 10.94 5.18
C ASP A 94 -2.78 10.66 6.26
N ILE A 95 -1.59 10.21 5.84
CA ILE A 95 -0.51 9.80 6.74
C ILE A 95 0.80 10.57 6.50
N LEU A 96 0.81 11.60 5.65
CA LEU A 96 1.96 12.49 5.50
C LEU A 96 1.89 13.62 6.54
N LEU A 97 3.01 13.86 7.23
CA LEU A 97 3.13 14.99 8.18
C LEU A 97 3.16 16.35 7.49
N ALA A 98 3.70 16.40 6.27
CA ALA A 98 3.88 17.62 5.52
C ALA A 98 2.79 17.80 4.46
N ALA A 99 2.33 19.04 4.31
CA ALA A 99 1.46 19.43 3.20
C ALA A 99 2.17 19.24 1.86
N GLN A 100 1.38 19.10 0.80
CA GLN A 100 1.90 19.07 -0.57
C GLN A 100 2.43 20.46 -0.94
N LYS A 101 3.64 20.53 -1.51
CA LYS A 101 4.30 21.80 -1.85
C LYS A 101 3.73 22.43 -3.12
N ASP A 102 3.38 21.59 -4.09
CA ASP A 102 2.83 22.00 -5.38
C ASP A 102 1.56 21.20 -5.71
N ALA A 103 0.83 21.69 -6.71
CA ALA A 103 -0.26 20.95 -7.34
C ALA A 103 0.23 19.56 -7.79
N PHE A 104 -0.63 18.55 -7.68
CA PHE A 104 -0.28 17.17 -8.00
C PHE A 104 -1.35 16.54 -8.90
N ALA A 105 -0.91 16.07 -10.06
CA ALA A 105 -1.69 15.21 -10.94
C ALA A 105 -1.06 13.82 -10.99
N LYS A 106 -1.88 12.77 -11.07
CA LYS A 106 -1.45 11.40 -11.33
C LYS A 106 -0.97 11.28 -12.78
N GLU A 107 -0.33 10.16 -13.11
CA GLU A 107 0.20 9.88 -14.45
C GLU A 107 -0.89 9.85 -15.54
N ASP A 108 -2.13 9.51 -15.17
CA ASP A 108 -3.30 9.52 -16.05
C ASP A 108 -3.95 10.91 -16.19
N GLY A 109 -3.37 11.94 -15.57
CA GLY A 109 -3.88 13.32 -15.58
C GLY A 109 -4.93 13.62 -14.51
N GLU A 110 -5.33 12.65 -13.68
CA GLU A 110 -6.25 12.91 -12.56
C GLU A 110 -5.62 13.89 -11.57
N LYS A 111 -6.23 15.07 -11.41
CA LYS A 111 -5.80 16.09 -10.44
C LYS A 111 -6.17 15.65 -9.03
N VAL A 112 -5.19 15.59 -8.13
CA VAL A 112 -5.37 15.22 -6.71
C VAL A 112 -5.26 16.45 -5.82
N ILE A 113 -4.34 17.37 -6.14
CA ILE A 113 -4.08 18.59 -5.38
C ILE A 113 -4.11 19.79 -6.32
N ASP A 114 -4.87 20.82 -5.97
CA ASP A 114 -4.97 22.06 -6.73
C ASP A 114 -3.75 22.99 -6.50
N SER A 115 -3.69 24.11 -7.23
CA SER A 115 -2.63 25.10 -7.08
C SER A 115 -2.63 25.83 -5.73
N GLU A 116 -3.71 25.71 -4.95
CA GLU A 116 -3.83 26.24 -3.60
C GLU A 116 -3.48 25.20 -2.53
N GLY A 117 -2.96 24.03 -2.93
CA GLY A 117 -2.54 22.96 -2.03
C GLY A 117 -3.70 22.15 -1.43
N ARG A 118 -4.93 22.33 -1.92
CA ARG A 118 -6.12 21.65 -1.41
C ARG A 118 -6.39 20.37 -2.20
N ARG A 119 -6.98 19.37 -1.53
CA ARG A 119 -7.46 18.17 -2.21
C ARG A 119 -8.59 18.54 -3.18
N VAL A 120 -8.45 18.11 -4.42
CA VAL A 120 -9.52 18.19 -5.40
C VAL A 120 -10.61 17.19 -4.98
N ARG A 121 -11.81 17.70 -4.66
CA ARG A 121 -12.96 16.83 -4.37
C ARG A 121 -13.47 16.25 -5.68
N LYS A 122 -13.69 14.93 -5.69
CA LYS A 122 -14.47 14.26 -6.75
C LYS A 122 -15.94 14.57 -6.59
#